data_AF-A0A0V0H110-F1
#
_entry.id   AF-A0A0V0H110-F1
#
_cell.length_a   1.000
_cell.length_b   1.000
_cell.length_c   1.000
_cell.angle_alpha   90.00
_cell.angle_beta   90.00
_cell.angle_gamma   90.00
#
_symmetry.space_group_name_H-M   'P 1'
#
loop_
_entity.id
_entity.type
_entity.pdbx_description
1 polymer ?
#
loop_
_entity_poly.entity_id
_entity_poly.type
_entity_poly.pdbx_seq_one_letter_code
_entity_poly.pdbx_strand_id
1 'polypeptide(L)' 'MGSFDGWSQGEHLSPEYTGSYMNFSATLFLRPGRYEIKFLVDDEWKLSPELPTTGEGLTKNNLLVVE' A
#
# COMPACT_ATOMS: atom_id res chain seq x y z
N MET A 1 4.32 -1.34 -2.24
CA MET A 1 4.48 -2.56 -3.06
C MET A 1 3.12 -3.21 -3.24
N GLY A 2 2.90 -3.95 -4.33
CA GLY A 2 1.65 -4.69 -4.47
C GLY A 2 1.55 -5.55 -5.71
N SER A 3 0.41 -6.22 -5.86
CA SER A 3 0.09 -7.08 -6.99
C SER A 3 -0.09 -6.35 -8.33
N PHE A 4 -0.31 -5.03 -8.31
CA PHE A 4 -0.53 -4.22 -9.51
C PHE A 4 0.65 -4.21 -10.50
N ASP A 5 1.86 -4.47 -10.02
CA ASP A 5 3.08 -4.62 -10.81
C ASP A 5 3.76 -5.99 -10.59
N GLY A 6 3.01 -6.96 -10.05
CA GLY A 6 3.53 -8.28 -9.74
C GLY A 6 4.54 -8.30 -8.59
N TRP A 7 4.47 -7.37 -7.64
CA TRP A 7 5.38 -7.26 -6.49
C TRP A 7 6.83 -6.99 -6.87
N SER A 8 7.06 -6.25 -7.96
CA SER A 8 8.40 -6.10 -8.53
C SER A 8 9.11 -4.80 -8.15
N GLN A 9 8.47 -3.64 -8.30
CA GLN A 9 9.08 -2.33 -8.06
C GLN A 9 8.35 -1.53 -6.97
N GLY A 10 7.02 -1.60 -6.96
CA GLY A 10 6.18 -0.75 -6.12
C GLY A 10 6.12 0.70 -6.62
N GLU A 11 5.69 1.57 -5.73
CA GLU A 11 5.57 3.01 -5.97
C GLU A 11 6.07 3.75 -4.73
N HIS A 12 6.78 4.87 -4.95
CA HIS A 12 7.29 5.68 -3.86
C HIS A 12 6.21 6.63 -3.35
N LEU A 13 6.06 6.69 -2.03
CA LEU A 13 5.14 7.64 -1.42
C LEU A 13 5.85 8.98 -1.23
N SER A 14 5.16 10.05 -1.64
CA SER A 14 5.57 11.42 -1.44
C SER A 14 5.20 11.88 -0.03
N PRO A 15 6.14 12.48 0.73
CA PRO A 15 5.84 13.08 2.01
C PRO A 15 5.14 14.44 1.84
N GLU A 16 4.15 14.70 2.68
CA GLU A 16 3.45 15.97 2.82
C GLU A 16 3.34 16.31 4.31
N TYR A 17 3.81 17.49 4.70
CA TYR A 17 3.72 17.94 6.09
C TYR A 17 2.39 18.66 6.35
N THR A 18 1.60 18.15 7.29
CA THR A 18 0.28 18.71 7.63
C THR A 18 0.30 19.64 8.85
N GLY A 19 1.49 19.97 9.38
CA GLY A 19 1.64 20.76 10.61
C GLY A 19 1.70 19.93 11.89
N SER A 20 1.11 18.73 11.92
CA SER A 20 1.15 17.83 13.10
C SER A 20 1.82 16.50 12.82
N TYR A 21 1.74 16.00 11.58
CA TYR A 21 2.35 14.73 11.17
C TYR A 21 2.78 14.81 9.70
N MET A 22 3.59 13.83 9.31
CA MET A 22 3.90 13.60 7.91
C MET A 22 2.86 12.64 7.33
N ASN A 23 2.20 13.06 6.25
CA ASN A 23 1.42 12.19 5.41
C ASN A 23 2.29 11.65 4.29
N PHE A 24 2.11 10.39 3.96
CA PHE A 24 2.78 9.75 2.83
C PHE A 24 1.71 9.27 1.86
N SER A 25 1.78 9.69 0.60
CA SER A 25 0.78 9.34 -0.41
C SER A 25 1.39 9.10 -1.79
N ALA A 26 0.71 8.31 -2.62
CA ALA A 26 1.07 8.10 -4.01
C ALA A 26 -0.22 7.96 -4.85
N THR A 27 -0.13 8.30 -6.13
CA THR A 27 -1.24 8.13 -7.09
C THR A 27 -0.92 6.97 -8.02
N LEU A 28 -1.80 5.97 -8.06
CA LEU A 28 -1.67 4.81 -8.94
C LEU A 28 -2.77 4.84 -10.01
N PHE A 29 -2.40 4.58 -11.26
CA PHE A 29 -3.33 4.41 -12.37
C PHE A 29 -3.66 2.93 -12.54
N LEU A 30 -4.75 2.48 -11.92
CA LEU A 30 -5.17 1.08 -11.93
C LEU A 30 -6.44 0.88 -12.76
N ARG A 31 -6.58 -0.32 -13.33
CA ARG A 31 -7.88 -0.75 -13.86
C ARG A 31 -8.79 -1.16 -12.70
N PRO A 32 -10.12 -1.22 -12.89
CA PRO A 32 -11.01 -1.83 -11.92
C PRO A 32 -10.55 -3.26 -11.57
N GLY A 33 -10.56 -3.59 -10.29
CA GLY A 33 -10.01 -4.86 -9.80
C GLY A 33 -9.71 -4.87 -8.32
N ARG A 34 -9.15 -6.00 -7.88
CA ARG A 34 -8.73 -6.26 -6.51
C ARG A 34 -7.22 -6.41 -6.49
N TYR A 35 -6.57 -5.61 -5.65
CA TYR A 35 -5.11 -5.55 -5.56
C TYR A 35 -4.68 -5.75 -4.12
N GLU A 36 -3.80 -6.71 -3.89
CA GLU A 36 -3.07 -6.81 -2.64
C GLU A 36 -1.91 -5.82 -2.63
N ILE A 37 -1.75 -5.09 -1.52
CA ILE A 37 -0.66 -4.13 -1.32
C ILE A 37 -0.07 -4.28 0.09
N LYS A 38 1.19 -3.84 0.23
CA LYS A 38 1.87 -3.73 1.53
C LYS A 38 2.84 -2.55 1.50
N PHE A 39 2.94 -1.85 2.63
CA PHE A 39 3.80 -0.69 2.78
C PHE A 39 5.17 -1.15 3.28
N LEU A 40 6.24 -0.62 2.69
CA LEU A 40 7.59 -0.79 3.19
C LEU A 40 8.00 0.55 3.81
N VAL A 41 8.11 0.58 5.13
CA VAL A 41 8.40 1.79 5.91
C VAL A 41 9.64 1.50 6.73
N ASP A 42 10.74 2.19 6.43
CA ASP A 42 12.03 2.01 7.08
C ASP A 42 12.48 0.52 7.04
N ASP A 43 12.45 -0.08 5.86
CA ASP A 43 12.77 -1.50 5.60
C ASP A 43 11.88 -2.53 6.31
N GLU A 44 10.79 -2.08 6.95
CA GLU A 44 9.81 -2.95 7.60
C GLU A 44 8.49 -3.00 6.82
N TRP A 45 7.97 -4.22 6.68
CA TRP A 45 6.66 -4.42 6.07
C TRP A 45 5.53 -4.09 7.03
N LYS A 46 4.70 -3.11 6.68
CA LYS A 46 3.58 -2.63 7.49
C LYS A 46 2.26 -2.72 6.73
N LEU A 47 1.20 -2.95 7.51
CA LEU A 47 -0.18 -2.89 7.05
C LEU A 47 -0.79 -1.57 7.50
N SER A 48 -1.53 -0.91 6.62
CA SER A 48 -2.38 0.20 7.01
C SER A 48 -3.57 -0.34 7.82
N PRO A 49 -3.90 0.26 8.98
CA PRO A 49 -5.10 -0.09 9.73
C PRO A 49 -6.39 0.39 9.04
N GLU A 50 -6.30 1.29 8.07
CA GLU A 50 -7.45 1.91 7.39
C GLU A 50 -7.96 1.08 6.21
N LEU A 51 -7.16 0.11 5.74
CA LEU A 51 -7.52 -0.75 4.64
C LEU A 51 -7.88 -2.16 5.13
N PRO A 52 -8.89 -2.81 4.54
CA PRO A 52 -9.15 -4.23 4.79
C PRO A 52 -7.89 -5.07 4.57
N THR A 53 -7.79 -6.20 5.28
CA THR A 53 -6.67 -7.13 5.12
C THR A 53 -7.11 -8.47 4.55
N THR A 54 -6.22 -9.15 3.82
CA THR A 54 -6.41 -10.51 3.32
C THR A 54 -5.13 -11.34 3.52
N GLY A 55 -5.23 -12.66 3.40
CA GLY A 55 -4.13 -13.58 3.71
C GLY A 55 -3.87 -13.75 5.21
N GLU A 56 -2.79 -14.46 5.55
CA GLU A 56 -2.46 -14.85 6.93
C GLU A 56 -0.95 -14.81 7.18
N GLY A 57 -0.54 -14.63 8.44
CA GLY A 57 0.88 -14.63 8.82
C GLY A 57 1.72 -13.66 7.97
N LEU A 58 2.79 -14.18 7.37
CA LEU A 58 3.72 -13.40 6.53
C LEU A 58 3.10 -12.96 5.19
N THR A 59 2.09 -13.68 4.69
CA THR A 59 1.38 -13.35 3.45
C THR A 59 0.19 -12.42 3.67
N LYS A 60 -0.02 -11.94 4.91
CA LYS A 60 -1.05 -10.96 5.20
C LYS A 60 -0.73 -9.61 4.54
N ASN A 61 -1.68 -9.11 3.75
CA ASN A 61 -1.60 -7.90 2.94
C ASN A 61 -2.84 -7.01 3.15
N ASN A 62 -2.74 -5.73 2.79
CA ASN A 62 -3.92 -4.88 2.65
C ASN A 62 -4.59 -5.16 1.30
N LEU A 63 -5.91 -5.08 1.25
CA LEU A 63 -6.72 -5.25 0.06
C LEU A 63 -7.22 -3.88 -0.41
N LEU A 64 -6.82 -3.50 -1.62
CA LEU A 64 -7.32 -2.33 -2.34
C LEU A 64 -8.33 -2.78 -3.40
N VAL A 65 -9.52 -2.19 -3.39
CA VAL A 65 -10.57 -2.46 -4.39
C VAL A 65 -10.78 -1.19 -5.20
N VAL A 66 -10.67 -1.31 -6.52
CA VAL A 66 -10.91 -0.22 -7.48
C VAL A 66 -12.13 -0.60 -8.31
N GLU A 67 -13.12 0.28 -8.38
CA GLU A 67 -14.37 0.10 -9.13
C GLU A 67 -14.36 0.82 -10.49
#